data_AF-A0A6G9H7J4-F1
#
_entry.id   AF-A0A6G9H7J4-F1
#
_cell.length_a   1.000
_cell.length_b   1.000
_cell.length_c   1.000
_cell.angle_alpha   90.00
_cell.angle_beta   90.00
_cell.angle_gamma   90.00
#
_symmetry.space_group_name_H-M   'P 1'
#
loop_
_entity.id
_entity.type
_entity.pdbx_description
1 polymer ?
#
loop_
_entity_poly.entity_id
_entity_poly.type
_entity_poly.pdbx_seq_one_letter_code
_entity_poly.pdbx_strand_id
1 'polypeptide(L)'
;MRTAERFLVNVPASWTEADLTGEALARTRREALAATDDPRAKAAVNDMFRQGREISRAARKHGALYAAGTATQYEDGLFLAYAMVFAVSTPEGMELTLPLLSRQLGLSTVKHKVPADRVVSAVTLENVGRVARVTGTEETPLTADVKAKLLTMHTIMPVPGTTREYLVVTCASPNLPLKEEAYDLFDAITGTFRFVSADGTVVPL
;
A
#
# COMPACT_ATOMS: atom_id res chain seq x y z
N MET A 1 -13.90 -14.42 22.97
CA MET A 1 -12.62 -14.06 22.30
C MET A 1 -12.78 -12.65 21.77
N ARG A 2 -11.73 -11.81 21.84
CA ARG A 2 -11.76 -10.48 21.22
C ARG A 2 -11.63 -10.65 19.71
N THR A 3 -12.46 -9.95 18.96
CA THR A 3 -12.42 -9.96 17.49
C THR A 3 -11.57 -8.78 17.02
N ALA A 4 -10.70 -9.02 16.03
CA ALA A 4 -10.01 -7.93 15.34
C ALA A 4 -11.02 -7.16 14.49
N GLU A 5 -11.20 -5.87 14.77
CA GLU A 5 -12.15 -5.01 14.05
C GLU A 5 -11.46 -3.91 13.23
N ARG A 6 -10.26 -3.51 13.66
CA ARG A 6 -9.45 -2.49 13.00
C ARG A 6 -7.99 -2.94 12.95
N PHE A 7 -7.21 -2.26 12.13
CA PHE A 7 -5.76 -2.35 12.15
C PHE A 7 -5.16 -0.97 12.37
N LEU A 8 -3.94 -0.95 12.90
CA LEU A 8 -3.11 0.24 12.97
C LEU A 8 -1.76 -0.07 12.31
N VAL A 9 -1.26 0.88 11.53
CA VAL A 9 0.09 0.87 10.96
C VAL A 9 0.62 2.28 11.09
N ASN A 10 1.87 2.42 11.52
CA ASN A 10 2.53 3.71 11.62
C ASN A 10 3.44 3.88 10.41
N VAL A 11 3.30 5.03 9.75
CA VAL A 11 4.24 5.49 8.71
C VAL A 11 5.03 6.68 9.24
N PRO A 12 6.20 7.02 8.63
CA PRO A 12 6.94 8.20 9.03
C PRO A 12 6.07 9.45 8.96
N ALA A 13 6.24 10.39 9.90
CA ALA A 13 5.41 11.59 9.99
C ALA A 13 5.50 12.51 8.74
N SER A 14 6.57 12.36 7.95
CA SER A 14 6.74 13.07 6.67
C SER A 14 5.94 12.47 5.52
N TRP A 15 5.33 11.29 5.71
CA TRP A 15 4.54 10.65 4.67
C TRP A 15 3.15 11.25 4.61
N THR A 16 2.66 11.41 3.38
CA THR A 16 1.30 11.86 3.15
C THR A 16 0.39 10.64 3.04
N GLU A 17 -0.61 10.57 3.91
CA GLU A 17 -1.67 9.58 3.80
C GLU A 17 -2.60 9.95 2.64
N ALA A 18 -2.84 9.00 1.74
CA ALA A 18 -3.79 9.18 0.67
C ALA A 18 -5.21 9.10 1.22
N ASP A 19 -6.02 10.10 0.90
CA ASP A 19 -7.43 10.09 1.24
C ASP A 19 -8.18 9.13 0.32
N LEU A 20 -8.30 7.89 0.77
CA LEU A 20 -9.10 6.90 0.07
C LEU A 20 -10.59 7.23 0.14
N THR A 21 -11.08 7.90 1.20
CA THR A 21 -12.51 8.27 1.40
C THR A 21 -13.00 9.26 0.37
N GLY A 22 -12.11 10.14 -0.08
CA GLY A 22 -12.39 11.24 -0.97
C GLY A 22 -12.99 12.45 -0.26
N GLU A 23 -13.22 12.38 1.05
CA GLU A 23 -13.79 13.48 1.85
C GLU A 23 -12.79 14.60 2.08
N ALA A 24 -11.54 14.27 2.41
CA ALA A 24 -10.47 15.24 2.55
C ALA A 24 -10.14 15.86 1.18
N LEU A 25 -10.08 15.06 0.11
CA LEU A 25 -9.94 15.53 -1.26
C LEU A 25 -11.08 16.49 -1.65
N ALA A 26 -12.32 16.20 -1.26
CA ALA A 26 -13.44 17.09 -1.53
C ALA A 26 -13.33 18.42 -0.76
N ARG A 27 -12.84 18.40 0.47
CA ARG A 27 -12.57 19.61 1.27
C ARG A 27 -11.43 20.44 0.67
N THR A 28 -10.27 19.85 0.42
CA THR A 28 -9.12 20.53 -0.17
C THR A 28 -9.44 21.07 -1.56
N ARG A 29 -10.28 20.37 -2.35
CA ARG A 29 -10.78 20.91 -3.63
C ARG A 29 -11.55 22.21 -3.45
N ARG A 30 -12.46 22.28 -2.46
CA ARG A 30 -13.24 23.51 -2.20
C ARG A 30 -12.33 24.67 -1.82
N GLU A 31 -11.34 24.42 -0.97
CA GLU A 31 -10.34 25.41 -0.56
C GLU A 31 -9.49 25.88 -1.75
N ALA A 32 -8.98 24.95 -2.56
CA ALA A 32 -8.17 25.27 -3.74
C ALA A 32 -8.97 26.05 -4.81
N LEU A 33 -10.26 25.74 -5.00
CA LEU A 33 -11.13 26.49 -5.91
C LEU A 33 -11.49 27.88 -5.39
N ALA A 34 -11.49 28.09 -4.06
CA ALA A 34 -11.71 29.39 -3.44
C ALA A 34 -10.46 30.27 -3.45
N ALA A 35 -9.27 29.69 -3.59
CA ALA A 35 -7.99 30.39 -3.57
C ALA A 35 -7.60 31.06 -4.90
N THR A 36 -8.38 30.86 -5.96
CA THR A 36 -8.12 31.45 -7.28
C THR A 36 -9.43 31.80 -7.97
N ASP A 37 -9.44 32.87 -8.75
CA ASP A 37 -10.57 33.24 -9.62
C ASP A 37 -10.32 32.98 -11.11
N ASP A 38 -9.10 32.60 -11.47
CA ASP A 38 -8.75 32.27 -12.85
C ASP A 38 -9.46 30.98 -13.32
N PRO A 39 -10.31 31.04 -14.37
CA PRO A 39 -10.97 29.87 -14.93
C PRO A 39 -10.01 28.75 -15.37
N ARG A 40 -8.80 29.07 -15.84
CA ARG A 40 -7.81 28.05 -16.26
C ARG A 40 -7.24 27.34 -15.05
N ALA A 41 -6.86 28.07 -13.99
CA ALA A 41 -6.46 27.49 -12.72
C ALA A 41 -7.58 26.63 -12.10
N LYS A 42 -8.84 27.11 -12.10
CA LYS A 42 -9.99 26.31 -11.62
C LYS A 42 -10.17 25.02 -12.42
N ALA A 43 -9.99 25.05 -13.74
CA ALA A 43 -10.06 23.87 -14.59
C ALA A 43 -8.94 22.86 -14.27
N ALA A 44 -7.70 23.32 -14.10
CA ALA A 44 -6.57 22.49 -13.71
C ALA A 44 -6.77 21.82 -12.34
N VAL A 45 -7.23 22.60 -11.35
CA VAL A 45 -7.60 22.10 -10.02
C VAL A 45 -8.67 21.01 -10.14
N ASN A 46 -9.75 21.28 -10.89
CA ASN A 46 -10.82 20.31 -11.07
C ASN A 46 -10.36 19.00 -11.70
N ASP A 47 -9.48 19.06 -12.71
CA ASP A 47 -8.96 17.87 -13.35
C ASP A 47 -8.04 17.07 -12.43
N MET A 48 -7.13 17.74 -11.71
CA MET A 48 -6.28 17.11 -10.70
C MET A 48 -7.11 16.35 -9.64
N PHE A 49 -8.15 16.97 -9.08
CA PHE A 49 -9.02 16.32 -8.09
C PHE A 49 -9.93 15.25 -8.71
N ARG A 50 -10.22 15.29 -10.01
CA ARG A 50 -10.94 14.20 -10.72
C ARG A 50 -10.03 12.98 -10.84
N GLN A 51 -8.80 13.17 -11.33
CA GLN A 51 -7.80 12.12 -11.45
C GLN A 51 -7.48 11.45 -10.10
N GLY A 52 -7.26 12.25 -9.05
CA GLY A 52 -7.03 11.72 -7.70
C GLY A 52 -8.20 10.87 -7.16
N ARG A 53 -9.45 11.27 -7.46
CA ARG A 53 -10.65 10.48 -7.11
C ARG A 53 -10.75 9.18 -7.90
N GLU A 54 -10.40 9.18 -9.18
CA GLU A 54 -10.39 7.97 -10.00
C GLU A 54 -9.35 6.96 -9.51
N ILE A 55 -8.15 7.43 -9.18
CA ILE A 55 -7.08 6.60 -8.59
C ILE A 55 -7.53 6.01 -7.25
N SER A 56 -8.08 6.83 -6.35
CA SER A 56 -8.54 6.38 -5.03
C SER A 56 -9.68 5.36 -5.12
N ARG A 57 -10.63 5.55 -6.05
CA ARG A 57 -11.71 4.59 -6.32
C ARG A 57 -11.18 3.29 -6.90
N ALA A 58 -10.24 3.35 -7.83
CA ALA A 58 -9.61 2.17 -8.41
C ALA A 58 -8.90 1.36 -7.31
N ALA A 59 -8.07 2.01 -6.48
CA ALA A 59 -7.39 1.38 -5.36
C ALA A 59 -8.37 0.65 -4.41
N ARG A 60 -9.47 1.32 -4.04
CA ARG A 60 -10.52 0.71 -3.22
C ARG A 60 -11.24 -0.46 -3.87
N LYS A 61 -11.53 -0.37 -5.17
CA LYS A 61 -12.11 -1.48 -5.93
C LYS A 61 -11.21 -2.72 -5.90
N HIS A 62 -9.90 -2.53 -5.78
CA HIS A 62 -8.90 -3.59 -5.61
C HIS A 62 -8.62 -3.95 -4.14
N GLY A 63 -9.43 -3.46 -3.19
CA GLY A 63 -9.35 -3.84 -1.78
C GLY A 63 -8.42 -2.98 -0.92
N ALA A 64 -7.90 -1.85 -1.43
CA ALA A 64 -7.07 -0.96 -0.63
C ALA A 64 -7.87 -0.33 0.53
N LEU A 65 -7.42 -0.57 1.76
CA LEU A 65 -7.94 -0.03 3.00
C LEU A 65 -7.13 1.19 3.48
N TYR A 66 -5.84 1.25 3.15
CA TYR A 66 -4.93 2.32 3.52
C TYR A 66 -3.88 2.53 2.43
N ALA A 67 -3.43 3.77 2.28
CA ALA A 67 -2.33 4.13 1.40
C ALA A 67 -1.62 5.37 1.96
N ALA A 68 -0.30 5.36 1.97
CA ALA A 68 0.53 6.51 2.30
C ALA A 68 1.82 6.46 1.49
N GLY A 69 2.44 7.61 1.27
CA GLY A 69 3.72 7.66 0.56
C GLY A 69 4.43 8.98 0.69
N THR A 70 5.59 9.05 0.07
CA THR A 70 6.44 10.23 0.04
C THR A 70 7.11 10.39 -1.32
N ALA A 71 7.36 11.64 -1.67
CA ALA A 71 8.23 12.06 -2.74
C ALA A 71 9.09 13.20 -2.17
N THR A 72 10.22 12.85 -1.55
CA THR A 72 11.07 13.81 -0.85
C THR A 72 12.34 14.06 -1.65
N GLN A 73 12.63 15.32 -1.96
CA GLN A 73 13.88 15.72 -2.60
C GLN A 73 14.98 15.86 -1.55
N TYR A 74 16.08 15.13 -1.73
CA TYR A 74 17.33 15.27 -0.99
C TYR A 74 18.42 15.86 -1.90
N GLU A 75 19.58 16.19 -1.34
CA GLU A 75 20.75 16.68 -2.09
C GLU A 75 21.21 15.64 -3.14
N ASP A 76 21.18 14.36 -2.78
CA ASP A 76 21.64 13.26 -3.62
C ASP A 76 20.55 12.70 -4.56
N GLY A 77 19.33 13.27 -4.53
CA GLY A 77 18.25 12.89 -5.44
C GLY A 77 16.87 12.81 -4.81
N LEU A 78 15.90 12.35 -5.61
CA LEU A 78 14.51 12.19 -5.21
C LEU A 78 14.29 10.81 -4.59
N PHE A 79 13.78 10.76 -3.36
CA PHE A 79 13.35 9.52 -2.73
C PHE A 79 11.83 9.37 -2.82
N LEU A 80 11.39 8.34 -3.55
CA LEU A 80 9.99 7.92 -3.63
C LEU A 80 9.76 6.61 -2.89
N ALA A 81 8.71 6.55 -2.08
CA ALA A 81 8.26 5.30 -1.46
C ALA A 81 6.77 5.36 -1.12
N TYR A 82 6.10 4.22 -1.09
CA TYR A 82 4.71 4.11 -0.63
C TYR A 82 4.46 2.82 0.14
N ALA A 83 3.40 2.83 0.95
CA ALA A 83 2.87 1.70 1.69
C ALA A 83 1.35 1.68 1.52
N MET A 84 0.80 0.50 1.23
CA MET A 84 -0.62 0.27 1.07
C MET A 84 -1.05 -0.97 1.83
N VAL A 85 -2.27 -0.98 2.37
CA VAL A 85 -2.87 -2.14 3.02
C VAL A 85 -4.05 -2.60 2.20
N PHE A 86 -4.08 -3.86 1.80
CA PHE A 86 -5.15 -4.46 1.03
C PHE A 86 -5.86 -5.55 1.82
N ALA A 87 -7.20 -5.56 1.77
CA ALA A 87 -7.99 -6.71 2.21
C ALA A 87 -7.99 -7.80 1.13
N VAL A 88 -7.61 -9.01 1.52
CA VAL A 88 -7.51 -10.16 0.63
C VAL A 88 -8.21 -11.36 1.26
N SER A 89 -9.07 -12.02 0.51
CA SER A 89 -9.70 -13.28 0.92
C SER A 89 -9.35 -14.42 -0.02
N THR A 90 -9.15 -15.61 0.53
CA THR A 90 -9.01 -16.83 -0.26
C THR A 90 -10.39 -17.43 -0.57
N PRO A 91 -10.66 -17.76 -1.85
CA PRO A 91 -11.86 -18.52 -2.21
C PRO A 91 -11.90 -19.87 -1.48
N GLU A 92 -13.11 -20.37 -1.25
CA GLU A 92 -13.31 -21.67 -0.59
C GLU A 92 -12.64 -22.81 -1.35
N GLY A 93 -11.91 -23.66 -0.63
CA GLY A 93 -11.13 -24.77 -1.22
C GLY A 93 -9.78 -24.36 -1.82
N MET A 94 -9.37 -23.09 -1.73
CA MET A 94 -8.04 -22.63 -2.18
C MET A 94 -7.19 -22.10 -1.03
N GLU A 95 -5.90 -22.42 -1.08
CA GLU A 95 -4.89 -21.84 -0.20
C GLU A 95 -4.39 -20.49 -0.73
N LEU A 96 -3.90 -19.62 0.16
CA LEU A 96 -3.29 -18.36 -0.21
C LEU A 96 -1.91 -18.64 -0.83
N THR A 97 -1.89 -18.76 -2.16
CA THR A 97 -0.65 -18.95 -2.90
C THR A 97 -0.11 -17.61 -3.39
N LEU A 98 1.21 -17.53 -3.59
CA LEU A 98 1.87 -16.33 -4.12
C LEU A 98 1.32 -15.87 -5.49
N PRO A 99 0.95 -16.76 -6.43
CA PRO A 99 0.27 -16.36 -7.66
C PRO A 99 -1.10 -15.74 -7.41
N LEU A 100 -1.85 -16.23 -6.41
CA LEU A 100 -3.17 -15.70 -6.05
C LEU A 100 -3.05 -14.30 -5.44
N LEU A 101 -2.07 -14.09 -4.56
CA LEU A 101 -1.69 -12.77 -4.03
C LEU A 101 -1.29 -11.79 -5.14
N SER A 102 -0.41 -12.22 -6.05
CA SER A 102 0.06 -11.39 -7.17
C SER A 102 -1.10 -10.95 -8.08
N ARG A 103 -2.08 -11.83 -8.29
CA ARG A 103 -3.30 -11.52 -9.07
C ARG A 103 -4.23 -10.56 -8.34
N GLN A 104 -4.47 -10.77 -7.04
CA GLN A 104 -5.41 -9.96 -6.26
C GLN A 104 -4.91 -8.54 -5.98
N LEU A 105 -3.60 -8.37 -5.79
CA LEU A 105 -2.99 -7.05 -5.59
C LEU A 105 -2.94 -6.20 -6.89
N GLY A 106 -3.40 -6.73 -8.02
CA GLY A 106 -3.37 -6.02 -9.31
C GLY A 106 -1.96 -5.78 -9.85
N LEU A 107 -0.95 -6.43 -9.26
CA LEU A 107 0.48 -6.28 -9.58
C LEU A 107 0.91 -7.09 -10.82
N SER A 108 -0.04 -7.74 -11.49
CA SER A 108 0.18 -8.46 -12.74
C SER A 108 -0.97 -8.18 -13.71
N THR A 109 -0.82 -7.12 -14.51
CA THR A 109 -1.55 -6.99 -15.79
C THR A 109 -0.75 -7.53 -16.97
N VAL A 110 0.46 -8.06 -16.74
CA VAL A 110 1.31 -8.57 -17.82
C VAL A 110 1.65 -10.03 -17.55
N LYS A 111 1.36 -10.88 -18.54
CA LYS A 111 1.75 -12.30 -18.66
C LYS A 111 3.28 -12.47 -18.65
N HIS A 112 3.98 -12.05 -17.61
CA HIS A 112 5.43 -12.15 -17.53
C HIS A 112 5.87 -12.98 -16.34
N LYS A 113 6.89 -13.80 -16.65
CA LYS A 113 7.69 -14.66 -15.77
C LYS A 113 7.86 -14.03 -14.39
N VAL A 114 7.59 -14.80 -13.34
CA VAL A 114 7.89 -14.41 -11.95
C VAL A 114 9.33 -13.87 -11.92
N PRO A 115 9.56 -12.62 -11.46
CA PRO A 115 10.89 -12.03 -11.39
C PRO A 115 11.85 -12.97 -10.63
N ALA A 116 13.04 -13.18 -11.20
CA ALA A 116 13.99 -14.18 -10.72
C ALA A 116 14.56 -13.84 -9.32
N ASP A 117 14.40 -12.60 -8.87
CA ASP A 117 14.89 -12.07 -7.61
C ASP A 117 13.83 -12.08 -6.49
N ARG A 118 12.66 -12.70 -6.72
CA ARG A 118 11.66 -12.85 -5.67
C ARG A 118 12.13 -13.81 -4.58
N VAL A 119 12.11 -13.33 -3.34
CA VAL A 119 12.46 -14.09 -2.15
C VAL A 119 11.24 -14.16 -1.24
N VAL A 120 10.89 -15.38 -0.83
CA VAL A 120 9.84 -15.66 0.13
C VAL A 120 10.51 -16.00 1.45
N SER A 121 10.13 -15.30 2.50
CA SER A 121 10.67 -15.47 3.85
C SER A 121 9.54 -15.50 4.88
N ALA A 122 9.89 -15.91 6.10
CA ALA A 122 9.01 -15.78 7.25
C ALA A 122 9.67 -14.81 8.24
N VAL A 123 8.88 -13.89 8.79
CA VAL A 123 9.33 -12.91 9.78
C VAL A 123 8.39 -12.95 10.98
N THR A 124 8.89 -12.56 12.15
CA THR A 124 8.08 -12.47 13.37
C THR A 124 7.86 -11.00 13.69
N LEU A 125 6.61 -10.55 13.71
CA LEU A 125 6.24 -9.19 14.09
C LEU A 125 5.71 -9.19 15.52
N GLU A 126 6.08 -8.19 16.31
CA GLU A 126 5.78 -8.11 17.75
C GLU A 126 4.29 -8.28 18.07
N ASN A 127 3.41 -7.60 17.32
CA ASN A 127 1.97 -7.54 17.62
C ASN A 127 1.10 -8.47 16.75
N VAL A 128 1.71 -9.24 15.85
CA VAL A 128 1.00 -10.15 14.94
C VAL A 128 1.48 -11.58 15.14
N GLY A 129 2.79 -11.81 15.23
CA GLY A 129 3.39 -13.15 15.26
C GLY A 129 4.11 -13.47 13.96
N ARG A 130 4.25 -14.77 13.65
CA ARG A 130 5.00 -15.24 12.49
C ARG A 130 4.16 -15.11 11.21
N VAL A 131 4.66 -14.35 10.24
CA VAL A 131 3.97 -14.03 8.98
C VAL A 131 4.86 -14.31 7.77
N ALA A 132 4.23 -14.51 6.62
CA ALA A 132 4.93 -14.63 5.35
C ALA A 132 5.27 -13.24 4.79
N ARG A 133 6.47 -13.12 4.24
CA ARG A 133 6.96 -11.90 3.57
C ARG A 133 7.57 -12.23 2.23
N VAL A 134 7.26 -11.40 1.24
CA VAL A 134 7.76 -11.53 -0.13
C VAL A 134 8.46 -10.25 -0.50
N THR A 135 9.72 -10.34 -0.89
CA THR A 135 10.50 -9.21 -1.42
C THR A 135 10.93 -9.51 -2.85
N GLY A 136 11.17 -8.48 -3.65
CA GLY A 136 11.70 -8.61 -5.00
C GLY A 136 11.50 -7.35 -5.81
N THR A 137 11.77 -7.41 -7.10
CA THR A 137 11.50 -6.28 -7.99
C THR A 137 10.30 -6.56 -8.89
N GLU A 138 9.44 -5.57 -9.08
CA GLU A 138 8.27 -5.63 -9.96
C GLU A 138 8.34 -4.54 -11.04
N GLU A 139 7.89 -4.85 -12.25
CA GLU A 139 7.73 -3.85 -13.31
C GLU A 139 6.27 -3.40 -13.37
N THR A 140 6.04 -2.11 -13.18
CA THR A 140 4.72 -1.50 -13.31
C THR A 140 4.70 -0.47 -14.45
N PRO A 141 3.66 -0.43 -15.29
CA PRO A 141 3.52 0.65 -16.27
C PRO A 141 3.27 1.98 -15.55
N LEU A 142 4.18 2.94 -15.73
CA LEU A 142 4.00 4.33 -15.28
C LEU A 142 3.19 5.13 -16.31
N THR A 143 3.41 4.84 -17.59
CA THR A 143 2.60 5.31 -18.73
C THR A 143 2.39 4.16 -19.71
N ALA A 144 1.69 4.39 -20.84
CA ALA A 144 1.53 3.38 -21.88
C ALA A 144 2.88 2.84 -22.40
N ASP A 145 3.91 3.69 -22.42
CA ASP A 145 5.23 3.39 -23.02
C ASP A 145 6.37 3.28 -22.00
N VAL A 146 6.14 3.73 -20.76
CA VAL A 146 7.17 3.75 -19.70
C VAL A 146 6.83 2.72 -18.63
N LYS A 147 7.76 1.78 -18.40
CA LYS A 147 7.72 0.87 -17.25
C LYS A 147 8.67 1.35 -16.18
N ALA A 148 8.21 1.40 -14.94
CA ALA A 148 9.03 1.63 -13.76
C ALA A 148 9.30 0.29 -13.07
N LYS A 149 10.57 0.05 -12.74
CA LYS A 149 11.00 -1.11 -11.96
C LYS A 149 11.05 -0.69 -10.48
N LEU A 150 10.30 -1.39 -9.63
CA LEU A 150 10.09 -1.04 -8.22
C LEU A 150 10.58 -2.18 -7.33
N LEU A 151 11.35 -1.87 -6.29
CA LEU A 151 11.51 -2.77 -5.15
C LEU A 151 10.14 -2.92 -4.48
N THR A 152 9.74 -4.15 -4.17
CA THR A 152 8.48 -4.43 -3.49
C THR A 152 8.70 -5.32 -2.29
N MET A 153 7.88 -5.09 -1.28
CA MET A 153 7.80 -5.90 -0.07
C MET A 153 6.35 -6.08 0.33
N HIS A 154 5.87 -7.32 0.27
CA HIS A 154 4.53 -7.70 0.68
C HIS A 154 4.61 -8.51 1.97
N THR A 155 3.97 -8.00 3.03
CA THR A 155 3.85 -8.72 4.31
C THR A 155 2.40 -9.13 4.49
N ILE A 156 2.17 -10.43 4.67
CA ILE A 156 0.84 -11.05 4.66
C ILE A 156 0.40 -11.29 6.11
N MET A 157 -0.54 -10.49 6.59
CA MET A 157 -1.06 -10.54 7.95
C MET A 157 -2.36 -11.37 7.98
N PRO A 158 -2.38 -12.57 8.57
CA PRO A 158 -3.64 -13.30 8.77
C PRO A 158 -4.54 -12.51 9.72
N VAL A 159 -5.84 -12.45 9.46
CA VAL A 159 -6.80 -11.81 10.37
C VAL A 159 -7.11 -12.77 11.53
N PRO A 160 -6.89 -12.38 12.81
CA PRO A 160 -7.14 -13.24 13.96
C PRO A 160 -8.56 -13.81 13.97
N GLY A 161 -8.69 -15.10 14.27
CA GLY A 161 -9.99 -15.79 14.31
C GLY A 161 -10.58 -16.17 12.95
N THR A 162 -9.86 -15.92 11.85
CA THR A 162 -10.26 -16.35 10.49
C THR A 162 -9.19 -17.26 9.89
N THR A 163 -9.56 -18.08 8.91
CA THR A 163 -8.61 -18.95 8.17
C THR A 163 -8.41 -18.53 6.72
N ARG A 164 -9.17 -17.54 6.25
CA ARG A 164 -9.25 -17.14 4.84
C ARG A 164 -9.14 -15.65 4.60
N GLU A 165 -9.03 -14.84 5.65
CA GLU A 165 -8.93 -13.39 5.53
C GLU A 165 -7.54 -12.92 5.91
N TYR A 166 -6.99 -12.04 5.08
CA TYR A 166 -5.64 -11.53 5.20
C TYR A 166 -5.63 -10.04 4.92
N LEU A 167 -4.78 -9.31 5.64
CA LEU A 167 -4.37 -7.96 5.25
C LEU A 167 -2.97 -8.04 4.67
N VAL A 168 -2.79 -7.52 3.46
CA VAL A 168 -1.48 -7.49 2.81
C VAL A 168 -0.95 -6.07 2.85
N VAL A 169 0.14 -5.87 3.58
CA VAL A 169 0.87 -4.60 3.57
C VAL A 169 1.90 -4.65 2.45
N THR A 170 1.70 -3.81 1.44
CA THR A 170 2.58 -3.67 0.28
C THR A 170 3.36 -2.37 0.39
N CYS A 171 4.67 -2.47 0.51
CA CYS A 171 5.58 -1.34 0.40
C CYS A 171 6.34 -1.41 -0.93
N ALA A 172 6.61 -0.27 -1.56
CA ALA A 172 7.44 -0.25 -2.75
C ALA A 172 8.17 1.08 -2.97
N SER A 173 9.25 1.01 -3.74
CA SER A 173 10.08 2.17 -4.10
C SER A 173 10.81 1.95 -5.43
N PRO A 174 10.91 2.97 -6.30
CA PRO A 174 11.76 2.93 -7.50
C PRO A 174 13.26 3.10 -7.20
N ASN A 175 13.67 3.33 -5.95
CA ASN A 175 15.05 3.62 -5.59
C ASN A 175 15.90 2.34 -5.50
N LEU A 176 16.07 1.63 -6.63
CA LEU A 176 16.79 0.35 -6.69
C LEU A 176 18.20 0.36 -6.06
N PRO A 177 19.00 1.45 -6.18
CA PRO A 177 20.32 1.52 -5.54
C PRO A 177 20.27 1.54 -4.00
N LEU A 178 19.16 1.97 -3.40
CA LEU A 178 18.95 2.07 -1.94
C LEU A 178 18.16 0.87 -1.41
N LYS A 179 18.46 -0.32 -1.94
CA LYS A 179 17.62 -1.51 -1.74
C LYS A 179 17.51 -1.90 -0.28
N GLU A 180 18.62 -1.96 0.43
CA GLU A 180 18.64 -2.43 1.81
C GLU A 180 17.99 -1.39 2.72
N GLU A 181 18.28 -0.10 2.53
CA GLU A 181 17.68 1.00 3.29
C GLU A 181 16.16 1.10 3.07
N ALA A 182 15.70 0.86 1.83
CA ALA A 182 14.27 0.80 1.53
C ALA A 182 13.61 -0.38 2.25
N TYR A 183 14.23 -1.56 2.26
CA TYR A 183 13.69 -2.72 2.97
C TYR A 183 13.73 -2.57 4.48
N ASP A 184 14.75 -1.95 5.06
CA ASP A 184 14.80 -1.61 6.49
C ASP A 184 13.66 -0.65 6.87
N LEU A 185 13.42 0.37 6.04
CA LEU A 185 12.28 1.27 6.21
C LEU A 185 10.94 0.52 6.13
N PHE A 186 10.78 -0.37 5.15
CA PHE A 186 9.56 -1.16 4.99
C PHE A 186 9.36 -2.14 6.15
N ASP A 187 10.44 -2.73 6.66
CA ASP A 187 10.39 -3.58 7.84
C ASP A 187 9.96 -2.77 9.07
N ALA A 188 10.54 -1.59 9.28
CA ALA A 188 10.15 -0.70 10.38
C ALA A 188 8.66 -0.32 10.31
N ILE A 189 8.15 0.03 9.13
CA ILE A 189 6.72 0.34 8.92
C ILE A 189 5.87 -0.89 9.23
N THR A 190 6.16 -2.03 8.61
CA THR A 190 5.35 -3.25 8.77
C THR A 190 5.45 -3.86 10.17
N GLY A 191 6.55 -3.65 10.88
CA GLY A 191 6.74 -4.03 12.28
C GLY A 191 5.82 -3.31 13.26
N THR A 192 5.32 -2.13 12.91
CA THR A 192 4.34 -1.39 13.73
C THR A 192 2.90 -1.91 13.60
N PHE A 193 2.67 -2.83 12.66
CA PHE A 193 1.33 -3.31 12.34
C PHE A 193 0.73 -4.07 13.53
N ARG A 194 -0.53 -3.77 13.84
CA ARG A 194 -1.28 -4.43 14.92
C ARG A 194 -2.78 -4.45 14.64
N PHE A 195 -3.41 -5.57 14.95
CA PHE A 195 -4.87 -5.67 14.99
C PHE A 195 -5.39 -5.16 16.33
N VAL A 196 -6.52 -4.46 16.31
CA VAL A 196 -7.17 -3.96 17.52
C VAL A 196 -8.67 -4.25 17.53
N SER A 197 -9.22 -4.50 18.72
CA SER A 197 -10.67 -4.62 18.93
C SER A 197 -11.36 -3.26 18.95
N ALA A 198 -12.69 -3.23 19.01
CA ALA A 198 -13.50 -2.01 19.09
C ALA A 198 -13.01 -1.02 20.17
N ASP A 199 -12.62 -1.57 21.32
CA ASP A 199 -12.15 -0.86 22.52
C ASP A 199 -10.68 -0.43 22.45
N GLY A 200 -9.97 -0.72 21.36
CA GLY A 200 -8.57 -0.33 21.13
C GLY A 200 -7.52 -1.29 21.68
N THR A 201 -7.93 -2.44 22.24
CA THR A 201 -6.96 -3.44 22.74
C THR A 201 -6.31 -4.21 21.59
N VAL A 202 -5.00 -4.47 21.68
CA VAL A 202 -4.28 -5.30 20.69
C VAL A 202 -4.81 -6.74 20.71
N VAL A 203 -5.06 -7.29 19.52
CA VAL A 203 -5.52 -8.67 19.30
C VAL A 203 -4.40 -9.43 18.58
N PRO A 204 -3.62 -10.28 19.28
CA PRO A 204 -2.62 -11.12 18.62
C PRO A 204 -3.29 -12.23 17.81
N LEU A 205 -2.51 -12.89 16.92
CA LEU A 205 -2.92 -14.13 16.26
C LEU A 205 -3.24 -15.25 17.26
#